data_AF-A0A9E7RT03-F1
#
_entry.id   AF-A0A9E7RT03-F1
#
_cell.length_a   1.000
_cell.length_b   1.000
_cell.length_c   1.000
_cell.angle_alpha   90.00
_cell.angle_beta   90.00
_cell.angle_gamma   90.00
#
_symmetry.space_group_name_H-M   'P 1'
#
loop_
_entity.id
_entity.type
_entity.pdbx_description
1 polymer ?
#
loop_
_entity_poly.entity_id
_entity_poly.type
_entity_poly.pdbx_seq_one_letter_code
_entity_poly.pdbx_strand_id
1 'polypeptide(L)'
;MDKKILTLVITEGPYRHQYADIAYEMAESALRKGYGVKIFLYMDGTHIPKRNQAPQSFPNTAERFRTLLKDGAEIISCIRCSTARGHTCSEDPYIRGVQIKSMYELAEWIKKSHKVITLGC
;
A
#
# COMPACT_ATOMS: atom_id res chain seq x y z
N MET A 1 26.39 0.38 -5.15
CA MET A 1 25.75 -0.77 -4.48
C MET A 1 24.26 -0.67 -4.77
N ASP A 2 23.68 -1.69 -5.39
CA ASP A 2 22.29 -1.61 -5.87
C ASP A 2 21.32 -1.41 -4.71
N LYS A 3 20.32 -0.55 -4.93
CA LYS A 3 19.31 -0.19 -3.92
C LYS A 3 18.51 -1.44 -3.55
N LYS A 4 18.60 -1.91 -2.30
CA LYS A 4 17.82 -3.06 -1.81
C LYS A 4 16.33 -2.71 -1.79
N ILE A 5 15.48 -3.67 -2.17
CA ILE A 5 14.03 -3.47 -2.32
C ILE A 5 13.28 -4.29 -1.27
N LEU A 6 12.41 -3.62 -0.52
CA LEU A 6 11.42 -4.21 0.39
C LEU A 6 10.03 -4.10 -0.26
N THR A 7 9.38 -5.24 -0.47
CA THR A 7 7.96 -5.28 -0.85
C THR A 7 7.11 -5.63 0.37
N LEU A 8 6.09 -4.81 0.64
CA LEU A 8 5.07 -5.07 1.64
C LEU A 8 3.78 -5.50 0.93
N VAL A 9 3.20 -6.61 1.35
CA VAL A 9 1.86 -7.04 0.92
C VAL A 9 0.91 -6.87 2.09
N ILE A 10 -0.12 -6.03 1.93
CA ILE A 10 -1.08 -5.75 3.01
C ILE A 10 -2.43 -6.32 2.59
N THR A 11 -2.99 -7.21 3.41
CA THR A 11 -4.24 -7.90 3.08
C THR A 11 -5.46 -7.33 3.79
N GLU A 12 -5.24 -6.61 4.89
CA GLU A 12 -6.29 -6.08 5.77
C GLU A 12 -6.54 -4.59 5.53
N GLY A 13 -7.80 -4.19 5.68
CA GLY A 13 -8.20 -2.78 5.60
C GLY A 13 -7.75 -1.95 6.82
N PRO A 14 -7.80 -0.61 6.72
CA PRO A 14 -7.43 0.27 7.82
C PRO A 14 -8.49 0.24 8.95
N TYR A 15 -8.11 0.71 10.13
CA TYR A 15 -8.98 0.94 11.31
C TYR A 15 -9.57 -0.28 12.03
N ARG A 16 -9.60 -1.47 11.42
CA ARG A 16 -9.96 -2.72 12.11
C ARG A 16 -8.74 -3.39 12.75
N HIS A 17 -7.65 -3.44 12.00
CA HIS A 17 -6.39 -4.06 12.40
C HIS A 17 -5.25 -3.05 12.28
N GLN A 18 -4.18 -3.24 13.05
CA GLN A 18 -3.01 -2.36 13.04
C GLN A 18 -2.06 -2.62 11.85
N TYR A 19 -2.36 -3.56 10.95
CA TYR A 19 -1.46 -3.93 9.86
C TYR A 19 -1.13 -2.77 8.92
N ALA A 20 -2.08 -1.86 8.66
CA ALA A 20 -1.81 -0.67 7.85
C ALA A 20 -0.85 0.30 8.55
N ASP A 21 -0.96 0.46 9.87
CA ASP A 21 -0.08 1.31 10.66
C ASP A 21 1.32 0.70 10.77
N ILE A 22 1.42 -0.60 11.05
CA ILE A 22 2.69 -1.34 11.07
C ILE A 22 3.37 -1.25 9.70
N ALA A 23 2.62 -1.43 8.61
CA ALA A 23 3.15 -1.30 7.26
C ALA A 23 3.70 0.11 6.98
N TYR A 24 3.00 1.16 7.44
CA TYR A 24 3.45 2.53 7.31
C TYR A 24 4.79 2.76 8.02
N GLU A 25 4.90 2.39 9.30
CA GLU A 25 6.13 2.57 10.08
C GLU A 25 7.32 1.80 9.47
N MET A 26 7.06 0.57 8.99
CA MET A 26 8.07 -0.23 8.29
C MET A 26 8.52 0.41 6.97
N ALA A 27 7.57 0.88 6.16
CA ALA A 27 7.85 1.54 4.89
C ALA A 27 8.63 2.84 5.08
N GLU A 28 8.20 3.70 6.01
CA GLU A 28 8.86 4.97 6.31
C GLU A 28 10.30 4.74 6.80
N SER A 29 10.50 3.79 7.72
CA SER A 29 11.83 3.42 8.21
C SER A 29 12.74 2.87 7.10
N ALA A 30 12.19 2.03 6.21
CA ALA A 30 12.93 1.49 5.07
C ALA A 30 13.32 2.59 4.08
N LEU A 31 12.42 3.52 3.75
CA LEU A 31 12.73 4.66 2.89
C LEU A 31 13.83 5.54 3.49
N ARG A 32 13.75 5.88 4.78
CA ARG A 32 14.80 6.66 5.49
C ARG A 32 16.18 5.99 5.45
N LYS A 33 16.22 4.66 5.45
CA LYS A 33 17.47 3.88 5.34
C LYS A 33 17.94 3.71 3.88
N GLY A 34 17.26 4.33 2.91
CA GLY A 34 17.63 4.32 1.51
C GLY A 34 17.17 3.09 0.72
N TYR A 35 16.24 2.28 1.26
CA TYR A 35 15.67 1.13 0.54
C TYR A 35 14.65 1.60 -0.51
N GLY A 36 14.46 0.79 -1.56
CA GLY A 36 13.29 0.90 -2.42
C GLY A 36 12.10 0.26 -1.72
N VAL A 37 10.97 0.95 -1.66
CA VAL A 37 9.76 0.41 -1.03
C VAL A 37 8.64 0.27 -2.04
N LYS A 38 8.07 -0.93 -2.06
CA LYS A 38 6.95 -1.31 -2.90
C LYS A 38 5.83 -1.82 -2.00
N ILE A 39 4.60 -1.32 -2.17
CA ILE A 39 3.46 -1.70 -1.35
C ILE A 39 2.35 -2.22 -2.25
N PHE A 40 1.99 -3.48 -2.06
CA PHE A 40 0.91 -4.11 -2.79
C PHE A 40 -0.29 -4.34 -1.87
N LEU A 41 -1.41 -3.70 -2.20
CA LEU A 41 -2.65 -3.78 -1.47
C LEU A 41 -3.52 -4.87 -2.06
N TYR A 42 -3.77 -5.89 -1.26
CA TYR A 42 -4.52 -7.08 -1.65
C TYR A 42 -5.71 -7.29 -0.71
N MET A 43 -6.72 -8.03 -1.15
CA MET A 43 -7.95 -8.27 -0.36
C MET A 43 -8.53 -6.96 0.20
N ASP A 44 -8.77 -6.85 1.52
CA ASP A 44 -9.32 -5.65 2.16
C ASP A 44 -8.32 -4.49 2.26
N GLY A 45 -7.03 -4.75 2.03
CA GLY A 45 -6.00 -3.73 1.94
C GLY A 45 -6.29 -2.65 0.89
N THR A 46 -7.15 -2.92 -0.10
CA THR A 46 -7.55 -1.91 -1.09
C THR A 46 -8.34 -0.73 -0.50
N HIS A 47 -8.84 -0.85 0.73
CA HIS A 47 -9.47 0.25 1.44
C HIS A 47 -8.48 1.30 1.97
N ILE A 48 -7.21 0.93 2.18
CA ILE A 48 -6.16 1.78 2.75
C ILE A 48 -5.99 3.12 2.00
N PRO A 49 -5.85 3.15 0.67
CA PRO A 49 -5.58 4.38 -0.07
C PRO A 49 -6.85 5.14 -0.47
N LYS A 50 -8.03 4.72 -0.02
CA LYS A 50 -9.30 5.37 -0.37
C LYS A 50 -9.27 6.84 0.03
N ARG A 51 -9.59 7.74 -0.91
CA ARG A 51 -9.68 9.17 -0.61
C ARG A 51 -10.83 9.46 0.35
N ASN A 52 -10.84 10.66 0.92
CA ASN A 52 -11.92 11.17 1.77
C ASN A 52 -12.15 10.35 3.05
N GLN A 53 -11.11 9.69 3.56
CA GLN A 53 -11.13 9.15 4.92
C GLN A 53 -11.14 10.31 5.92
N ALA A 54 -12.02 10.24 6.92
CA ALA A 54 -12.15 11.24 7.97
C ALA A 54 -12.30 10.57 9.36
N PRO A 55 -11.28 9.82 9.83
CA PRO A 55 -11.33 9.23 11.17
C PRO A 55 -11.33 10.33 12.24
N GLN A 56 -12.13 10.16 13.31
CA GLN A 56 -12.19 11.12 14.42
C GLN A 56 -11.08 10.90 15.46
N SER A 57 -10.80 9.63 15.79
CA SER A 57 -9.90 9.27 16.90
C SER A 57 -8.65 8.49 16.47
N PHE A 58 -8.45 8.31 15.15
CA PHE A 58 -7.33 7.55 14.59
C PHE A 58 -6.54 8.41 13.61
N PRO A 59 -5.24 8.14 13.42
CA PRO A 59 -4.47 8.74 12.33
C PRO A 59 -5.13 8.48 10.98
N ASN A 60 -5.10 9.48 10.09
CA ASN A 60 -5.63 9.30 8.74
C ASN A 60 -4.69 8.43 7.90
N THR A 61 -5.09 7.18 7.65
CA THR A 61 -4.25 6.21 6.93
C THR A 61 -3.99 6.63 5.48
N ALA A 62 -4.95 7.26 4.80
CA ALA A 62 -4.74 7.76 3.45
C ALA A 62 -3.67 8.87 3.41
N GLU A 63 -3.65 9.79 4.39
CA GLU A 63 -2.61 10.82 4.50
C GLU A 63 -1.23 10.23 4.80
N ARG A 64 -1.15 9.21 5.66
CA ARG A 64 0.07 8.44 5.90
C ARG A 64 0.64 7.84 4.61
N PHE A 65 -0.19 7.12 3.85
CA PHE A 65 0.24 6.48 2.61
C PHE A 65 0.56 7.49 1.50
N ARG A 66 -0.05 8.68 1.52
CA ARG A 66 0.34 9.80 0.63
C ARG A 66 1.74 10.31 0.93
N THR A 67 2.15 10.32 2.19
CA THR A 67 3.51 10.69 2.59
C THR A 67 4.52 9.68 2.05
N LEU A 68 4.24 8.38 2.17
CA LEU A 68 5.09 7.33 1.58
C LEU A 68 5.26 7.49 0.05
N LEU A 69 4.18 7.83 -0.67
CA LEU A 69 4.25 8.11 -2.11
C LEU A 69 5.16 9.30 -2.42
N LYS A 70 5.08 10.38 -1.63
CA LYS A 70 5.96 11.55 -1.76
C LYS A 70 7.43 11.20 -1.51
N ASP A 71 7.67 10.30 -0.58
CA ASP A 71 9.01 9.82 -0.21
C ASP A 71 9.55 8.74 -1.16
N GLY A 72 8.80 8.41 -2.22
CA GLY A 72 9.24 7.55 -3.31
C GLY A 72 8.86 6.07 -3.17
N ALA A 73 7.91 5.72 -2.30
CA ALA A 73 7.28 4.41 -2.35
C ALA A 73 6.44 4.24 -3.62
N GLU A 74 6.44 3.04 -4.18
CA GLU A 74 5.50 2.64 -5.22
C GLU A 74 4.34 1.87 -4.59
N ILE A 75 3.09 2.28 -4.86
CA ILE A 75 1.91 1.63 -4.27
C ILE A 75 0.96 1.17 -5.37
N ILE A 76 0.67 -0.14 -5.38
CA ILE A 76 -0.30 -0.78 -6.27
C ILE A 76 -1.45 -1.33 -5.44
N SER A 77 -2.67 -1.08 -5.90
CA SER A 77 -3.89 -1.72 -5.44
C SER A 77 -4.35 -2.76 -6.46
N CYS A 78 -4.65 -3.98 -6.00
CA CYS A 78 -5.08 -5.07 -6.88
C CYS A 78 -6.39 -4.72 -7.59
N ILE A 79 -6.42 -4.80 -8.92
CA ILE A 79 -7.60 -4.49 -9.75
C ILE A 79 -8.79 -5.36 -9.38
N ARG A 80 -8.61 -6.68 -9.24
CA ARG A 80 -9.72 -7.60 -8.92
C ARG A 80 -10.32 -7.29 -7.55
N CYS A 81 -9.46 -7.05 -6.54
CA CYS A 81 -9.91 -6.70 -5.18
C CYS A 81 -10.58 -5.32 -5.13
N SER A 82 -10.02 -4.35 -5.86
CA SER A 82 -10.54 -2.99 -5.95
C SER A 82 -11.90 -2.94 -6.63
N THR A 83 -12.06 -3.65 -7.75
CA THR A 83 -13.33 -3.77 -8.47
C THR A 83 -14.38 -4.49 -7.63
N ALA A 84 -14.02 -5.60 -6.98
CA ALA A 84 -14.94 -6.32 -6.09
C ALA A 84 -15.46 -5.47 -4.91
N ARG A 85 -14.71 -4.44 -4.50
CA ARG A 85 -15.08 -3.48 -3.44
C ARG A 85 -15.64 -2.17 -3.98
N GLY A 86 -15.94 -2.10 -5.28
CA GLY A 86 -16.58 -0.95 -5.93
C GLY A 86 -15.68 0.28 -6.10
N HIS A 87 -14.37 0.16 -5.87
CA HIS A 87 -13.46 1.30 -6.00
C HIS A 87 -13.34 1.76 -7.46
N THR A 88 -13.37 0.84 -8.42
CA THR A 88 -13.27 1.20 -9.85
C THR A 88 -14.51 1.88 -10.43
N CYS A 89 -15.61 1.99 -9.66
CA CYS A 89 -16.83 2.67 -10.09
C CYS A 89 -16.81 4.18 -9.81
N SER A 90 -15.83 4.67 -9.05
CA SER A 90 -15.67 6.10 -8.74
C SER A 90 -14.59 6.72 -9.61
N GLU A 91 -14.79 7.96 -10.04
CA GLU A 91 -13.71 8.78 -10.60
C GLU A 91 -12.69 9.07 -9.49
N ASP A 92 -11.43 8.66 -9.71
CA ASP A 92 -10.30 8.80 -8.79
C ASP A 92 -10.58 8.26 -7.37
N PRO A 93 -10.71 6.93 -7.18
CA PRO A 93 -11.08 6.35 -5.89
C PRO A 93 -10.01 6.47 -4.80
N TYR A 94 -8.76 6.68 -5.20
CA TYR A 94 -7.59 6.62 -4.33
C TYR A 94 -6.83 7.94 -4.30
N ILE A 95 -6.00 8.11 -3.27
CA ILE A 95 -5.00 9.19 -3.23
C ILE A 95 -4.10 9.13 -4.47
N ARG A 96 -3.72 10.32 -4.98
CA ARG A 96 -2.91 10.45 -6.19
C ARG A 96 -1.59 9.68 -6.05
N GLY A 97 -1.24 8.90 -7.09
CA GLY A 97 -0.01 8.12 -7.15
C GLY A 97 -0.20 6.63 -6.91
N VAL A 98 -1.32 6.22 -6.30
CA VAL A 98 -1.69 4.81 -6.19
C VAL A 98 -2.13 4.30 -7.56
N GLN A 99 -1.50 3.22 -8.01
CA GLN A 99 -1.85 2.57 -9.27
C GLN A 99 -2.84 1.43 -9.01
N ILE A 100 -3.75 1.17 -9.95
CA ILE A 100 -4.61 -0.02 -9.92
C ILE A 100 -4.10 -0.98 -10.99
N LYS A 101 -3.60 -2.15 -10.59
CA LYS A 101 -3.00 -3.11 -11.52
C LYS A 101 -3.29 -4.57 -11.16
N SER A 102 -2.90 -5.49 -12.04
CA SER A 102 -3.12 -6.93 -11.88
C SER A 102 -2.18 -7.57 -10.87
N MET A 103 -2.50 -8.80 -10.45
CA MET A 103 -1.65 -9.62 -9.59
C MET A 103 -0.29 -9.95 -10.24
N TYR A 104 -0.19 -9.90 -11.57
CA TYR A 104 1.07 -10.17 -12.27
C TYR A 104 2.16 -9.14 -11.91
N GLU A 105 1.78 -7.90 -11.60
CA GLU A 105 2.73 -6.90 -11.10
C GLU A 105 3.33 -7.29 -9.75
N LEU A 106 2.53 -7.92 -8.87
CA LEU A 106 3.05 -8.44 -7.60
C LEU A 106 4.06 -9.54 -7.85
N ALA A 107 3.80 -10.47 -8.78
CA ALA A 107 4.75 -11.52 -9.13
C ALA A 107 6.08 -10.93 -9.63
N GLU A 108 6.03 -9.91 -10.48
CA GLU A 108 7.21 -9.18 -10.95
C GLU A 108 7.95 -8.46 -9.82
N TRP A 109 7.22 -7.85 -8.88
CA TRP A 109 7.79 -7.19 -7.71
C TRP A 109 8.47 -8.19 -6.78
N ILE A 110 7.85 -9.35 -6.51
CA ILE A 110 8.43 -10.41 -5.68
C ILE A 110 9.75 -10.89 -6.28
N LYS A 111 9.81 -11.12 -7.59
CA LYS A 111 11.04 -11.56 -8.29
C LYS A 111 12.20 -10.58 -8.14
N LYS A 112 11.92 -9.27 -8.10
CA LYS A 112 12.93 -8.18 -8.02
C LYS A 112 13.24 -7.77 -6.58
N SER A 113 12.46 -8.21 -5.61
CA SER A 113 12.58 -7.79 -4.21
C SER A 113 13.62 -8.58 -3.46
N HIS A 114 14.33 -7.91 -2.56
CA HIS A 114 15.28 -8.58 -1.68
C HIS A 114 14.58 -9.18 -0.46
N LYS A 115 13.49 -8.56 -0.02
CA LYS A 115 12.57 -9.10 0.99
C LYS A 115 11.13 -8.76 0.64
N VAL A 116 10.25 -9.71 0.98
CA VAL A 116 8.80 -9.56 0.89
C VAL A 116 8.24 -9.87 2.26
N ILE A 117 7.39 -8.99 2.78
CA ILE A 117 6.72 -9.15 4.07
C ILE A 117 5.23 -9.01 3.84
N THR A 118 4.46 -10.00 4.29
CA THR A 118 3.00 -9.97 4.26
C THR A 118 2.49 -9.56 5.63
N LEU A 119 1.57 -8.60 5.66
CA LEU A 119 0.90 -8.10 6.85
C LEU A 119 -0.60 -8.33 6.71
N GLY A 120 -1.13 -9.22 7.56
CA GLY A 120 -2.48 -9.73 7.49
C GLY A 120 -2.72 -10.88 8.45
N CYS A 121 -3.99 -11.28 8.59
CA CYS A 121 -4.39 -12.50 9.28
C CYS A 121 -4.55 -13.68 8.32
#